data_AF-A0A2I0Q8F7-F1
#
_entry.id   AF-A0A2I0Q8F7-F1
#
_cell.length_a   1.000
_cell.length_b   1.000
_cell.length_c   1.000
_cell.angle_alpha   90.00
_cell.angle_beta   90.00
_cell.angle_gamma   90.00
#
_symmetry.space_group_name_H-M   'P 1'
#
loop_
_entity.id
_entity.type
_entity.pdbx_description
1 polymer ?
#
loop_
_entity_poly.entity_id
_entity_poly.type
_entity_poly.pdbx_seq_one_letter_code
_entity_poly.pdbx_strand_id
1 'polypeptide(L)'
;MQTPIIKLLSYIVFLVPALSAIRLAKFNHDERQKEDFIGLATPANALFLGFLQFAAEKIPVFYNYWVVIGTAIIFSLLLVSNIPMFSLKFKTFKIKENIPRYILLLLGAILLIAFQFGAFPVIILMYILISLSHLLVTKLHWL
;
A
#
# COMPACT_ATOMS: atom_id res chain seq x y z
N MET A 1 29.99 1.28 9.89
CA MET A 1 30.24 0.20 8.90
C MET A 1 29.02 -0.72 8.89
N GLN A 2 28.33 -0.88 7.76
CA GLN A 2 27.32 -1.95 7.62
C GLN A 2 28.03 -3.30 7.64
N THR A 3 27.56 -4.24 8.46
CA THR A 3 28.10 -5.59 8.50
C THR A 3 27.80 -6.33 7.18
N PRO A 4 28.62 -7.32 6.77
CA PRO A 4 28.36 -8.09 5.55
C PRO A 4 26.99 -8.78 5.54
N ILE A 5 26.48 -9.14 6.72
CA ILE A 5 25.14 -9.72 6.90
C ILE A 5 24.04 -8.72 6.51
N ILE A 6 24.16 -7.46 6.93
CA ILE A 6 23.23 -6.39 6.58
C ILE A 6 23.22 -6.16 5.05
N LYS A 7 24.39 -6.23 4.40
CA LYS A 7 24.43 -6.12 2.93
C LYS A 7 23.67 -7.27 2.24
N LEU A 8 23.87 -8.50 2.69
CA LEU A 8 23.16 -9.66 2.13
C LEU A 8 21.64 -9.56 2.34
N LEU A 9 21.21 -9.17 3.54
CA LEU A 9 19.80 -9.02 3.85
C LEU A 9 19.14 -7.87 3.04
N SER A 10 19.91 -6.91 2.53
CA SER A 10 19.36 -5.76 1.78
C SER A 10 18.76 -6.19 0.45
N TYR A 11 19.23 -7.32 -0.10
CA TYR A 11 18.67 -7.91 -1.32
C TYR A 11 17.22 -8.40 -1.14
N ILE A 12 16.72 -8.53 0.10
CA ILE A 12 15.31 -8.86 0.36
C ILE A 12 14.36 -7.81 -0.25
N VAL A 13 14.80 -6.55 -0.42
CA VAL A 13 13.98 -5.51 -1.05
C VAL A 13 13.62 -5.85 -2.50
N PHE A 14 14.43 -6.68 -3.19
CA PHE A 14 14.11 -7.16 -4.54
C PHE A 14 12.93 -8.13 -4.61
N LEU A 15 12.42 -8.61 -3.46
CA LEU A 15 11.14 -9.31 -3.42
C LEU A 15 9.98 -8.42 -3.91
N VAL A 16 10.08 -7.10 -3.73
CA VAL A 16 9.03 -6.16 -4.13
C VAL A 16 8.76 -6.20 -5.64
N PRO A 17 9.74 -5.96 -6.53
CA PRO A 17 9.51 -6.06 -7.97
C PRO A 17 9.18 -7.50 -8.42
N ALA A 18 9.80 -8.52 -7.83
CA ALA A 18 9.51 -9.92 -8.16
C ALA A 18 8.03 -10.30 -7.87
N LEU A 19 7.54 -9.97 -6.66
CA LEU A 19 6.15 -10.21 -6.29
C LEU A 19 5.18 -9.25 -6.97
N SER A 20 5.62 -8.07 -7.39
CA SER A 20 4.82 -7.17 -8.25
C SER A 20 4.55 -7.81 -9.61
N ALA A 21 5.53 -8.48 -10.22
CA ALA A 21 5.35 -9.21 -11.47
C ALA A 21 4.42 -10.42 -11.28
N ILE A 22 4.60 -11.20 -10.21
CA ILE A 22 3.72 -12.33 -9.87
C ILE A 22 2.28 -11.86 -9.62
N ARG A 23 2.09 -10.76 -8.89
CA ARG A 23 0.78 -10.16 -8.67
C ARG A 23 0.09 -9.86 -9.99
N LEU A 24 0.78 -9.19 -10.92
CA LEU A 24 0.23 -8.83 -12.22
C LEU A 24 -0.16 -10.10 -13.00
N ALA A 25 0.72 -11.10 -13.05
CA ALA A 25 0.41 -12.37 -13.71
C ALA A 25 -0.79 -13.08 -13.07
N LYS A 26 -0.86 -13.14 -11.73
CA LYS A 26 -1.90 -13.86 -11.00
C LYS A 26 -3.26 -13.18 -11.08
N PHE A 27 -3.33 -11.88 -10.82
CA PHE A 27 -4.62 -11.19 -10.65
C PHE A 27 -5.13 -10.50 -11.92
N ASN A 28 -4.30 -10.28 -12.94
CA ASN A 28 -4.82 -9.78 -14.22
C ASN A 28 -5.65 -10.83 -14.98
N HIS A 29 -5.50 -12.12 -14.67
CA HIS A 29 -6.30 -13.21 -15.22
C HIS A 29 -7.42 -13.68 -14.29
N ASP A 30 -7.64 -13.01 -13.16
CA ASP A 30 -8.65 -13.41 -12.17
C ASP A 30 -10.00 -12.74 -12.46
N GLU A 31 -11.02 -13.53 -12.81
CA GLU A 31 -12.37 -13.05 -13.14
C GLU A 31 -13.08 -12.35 -11.96
N ARG A 32 -12.61 -12.58 -10.73
CA ARG A 32 -13.13 -11.88 -9.53
C ARG A 32 -12.71 -10.41 -9.52
N GLN A 33 -11.63 -10.06 -10.21
CA GLN A 33 -11.10 -8.70 -10.25
C GLN A 33 -11.84 -7.86 -11.30
N LYS A 34 -12.99 -7.31 -10.92
CA LYS A 34 -13.78 -6.41 -11.80
C LYS A 34 -13.41 -4.95 -11.61
N GLU A 35 -13.63 -4.45 -10.40
CA GLU A 35 -13.61 -3.03 -10.07
C GLU A 35 -12.51 -2.68 -9.09
N ASP A 36 -12.34 -3.54 -8.09
CA ASP A 36 -11.36 -3.42 -7.03
C ASP A 36 -10.16 -4.31 -7.33
N PHE A 37 -9.02 -3.96 -6.74
CA PHE A 37 -7.80 -4.75 -6.87
C PHE A 37 -7.85 -5.93 -5.90
N ILE A 38 -7.33 -7.07 -6.33
CA ILE A 38 -7.00 -8.16 -5.42
C ILE A 38 -5.53 -7.97 -5.02
N GLY A 39 -5.29 -7.89 -3.71
CA GLY A 39 -4.01 -7.51 -3.13
C GLY A 39 -3.67 -6.03 -3.30
N LEU A 40 -2.54 -5.62 -2.73
CA LEU A 40 -2.05 -4.25 -2.83
C LEU A 40 -1.70 -3.91 -4.28
N ALA A 41 -2.24 -2.81 -4.80
CA ALA A 41 -1.93 -2.36 -6.15
C ALA A 41 -0.45 -1.98 -6.29
N THR A 42 0.21 -2.39 -7.38
CA THR A 42 1.63 -2.07 -7.62
C THR A 42 1.92 -0.58 -7.63
N PRO A 43 1.05 0.33 -8.16
CA PRO A 43 1.31 1.77 -8.07
C PRO A 43 1.23 2.29 -6.63
N ALA A 44 0.32 1.77 -5.81
CA ALA A 44 0.20 2.15 -4.39
C ALA A 44 1.45 1.74 -3.60
N ASN A 45 1.95 0.51 -3.85
CA ASN A 45 3.20 0.04 -3.27
C ASN A 45 4.41 0.90 -3.72
N ALA A 46 4.47 1.25 -5.00
CA ALA A 46 5.53 2.12 -5.53
C ALA A 46 5.51 3.52 -4.92
N LEU A 47 4.33 4.11 -4.72
CA LEU A 47 4.18 5.39 -4.02
C LEU A 47 4.66 5.29 -2.57
N PHE A 48 4.30 4.23 -1.85
CA PHE A 48 4.75 4.06 -0.47
C PHE A 48 6.28 3.98 -0.38
N LEU A 49 6.91 3.10 -1.16
CA LEU A 49 8.36 2.89 -1.08
C LEU A 49 9.16 4.05 -1.68
N GLY A 50 8.71 4.62 -2.81
CA GLY A 50 9.39 5.72 -3.49
C GLY A 50 9.42 7.00 -2.67
N PHE A 51 8.37 7.24 -1.86
CA PHE A 51 8.30 8.40 -0.99
C PHE A 51 8.70 8.13 0.47
N LEU A 52 9.11 6.90 0.81
CA LEU A 52 9.47 6.53 2.18
C LEU A 52 10.62 7.38 2.74
N GLN A 53 11.57 7.78 1.90
CA GLN A 53 12.67 8.65 2.29
C GLN A 53 12.22 10.03 2.80
N PHE A 54 11.18 10.63 2.20
CA PHE A 54 10.67 11.93 2.63
C PHE A 54 9.90 11.84 3.95
N ALA A 55 9.25 10.69 4.20
CA ALA A 55 8.68 10.42 5.52
C ALA A 55 9.78 10.18 6.57
N ALA A 56 10.91 9.58 6.17
CA ALA A 56 12.03 9.31 7.07
C ALA A 56 12.70 10.58 7.62
N GLU A 57 12.68 11.70 6.86
CA GLU A 57 13.19 13.00 7.32
C GLU A 57 12.50 13.48 8.61
N LYS A 58 11.19 13.24 8.73
CA LYS A 58 10.40 13.62 9.91
C LYS A 58 10.21 12.47 10.91
N ILE A 59 10.33 11.22 10.44
CA ILE A 59 10.14 10.01 11.24
C ILE A 59 11.39 9.13 11.09
N PRO A 60 12.44 9.35 11.91
CA PRO A 60 13.75 8.72 11.73
C PRO A 60 13.75 7.18 11.80
N VAL A 61 12.68 6.59 12.34
CA VAL A 61 12.49 5.13 12.41
C VAL A 61 12.57 4.48 11.02
N PHE A 62 12.21 5.19 9.96
CA PHE A 62 12.27 4.67 8.59
C PHE A 62 13.69 4.60 8.02
N TYR A 63 14.70 5.20 8.66
CA TYR A 63 16.11 4.95 8.33
C TYR A 63 16.64 3.67 8.98
N ASN A 64 15.89 3.06 9.90
CA ASN A 64 16.31 1.81 10.52
C ASN A 64 16.26 0.67 9.49
N TYR A 65 17.40 0.03 9.31
CA TYR A 65 17.59 -1.07 8.38
C TYR A 65 16.56 -2.20 8.55
N TRP A 66 16.29 -2.61 9.79
CA TRP A 66 15.33 -3.67 10.10
C TRP A 66 13.90 -3.26 9.78
N VAL A 67 13.58 -1.98 9.94
CA VAL A 67 12.28 -1.43 9.57
C VAL A 67 12.10 -1.49 8.06
N VAL A 68 13.09 -1.05 7.28
CA VAL A 68 13.02 -1.09 5.81
C VAL A 68 12.85 -2.52 5.28
N ILE A 69 13.63 -3.48 5.79
CA ILE A 69 13.44 -4.90 5.41
C ILE A 69 12.06 -5.41 5.80
N GLY A 70 11.65 -5.18 7.05
CA GLY A 70 10.35 -5.64 7.54
C GLY A 70 9.22 -5.09 6.70
N THR A 71 9.28 -3.80 6.38
CA THR A 71 8.35 -3.13 5.48
C THR A 71 8.38 -3.73 4.08
N ALA A 72 9.56 -3.99 3.50
CA ALA A 72 9.66 -4.63 2.19
C ALA A 72 9.02 -6.02 2.17
N ILE A 73 9.23 -6.84 3.21
CA ILE A 73 8.60 -8.16 3.33
C ILE A 73 7.08 -8.02 3.45
N ILE A 74 6.59 -7.17 4.36
CA ILE A 74 5.16 -6.98 4.60
C ILE A 74 4.46 -6.50 3.32
N PHE A 75 4.99 -5.47 2.65
CA PHE A 75 4.42 -4.94 1.42
C PHE A 75 4.49 -5.96 0.27
N SER A 76 5.58 -6.74 0.19
CA SER A 76 5.70 -7.84 -0.77
C SER A 76 4.59 -8.88 -0.57
N LEU A 77 4.31 -9.29 0.68
CA LEU A 77 3.21 -10.22 0.97
C LEU A 77 1.84 -9.61 0.67
N LEU A 78 1.65 -8.32 0.95
CA LEU A 78 0.41 -7.61 0.62
C LEU A 78 0.13 -7.57 -0.88
N LEU A 79 1.17 -7.45 -1.73
CA LEU A 79 1.02 -7.48 -3.21
C LEU A 79 0.33 -8.75 -3.69
N VAL A 80 0.68 -9.92 -3.16
CA VAL A 80 0.18 -11.23 -3.63
C VAL A 80 -0.98 -11.79 -2.80
N SER A 81 -1.41 -11.04 -1.78
CA SER A 81 -2.52 -11.39 -0.90
C SER A 81 -3.87 -11.40 -1.64
N ASN A 82 -4.79 -12.27 -1.24
CA ASN A 82 -6.15 -12.32 -1.82
C ASN A 82 -7.12 -11.33 -1.13
N ILE A 83 -6.59 -10.21 -0.62
CA ILE A 83 -7.37 -9.19 0.09
C ILE A 83 -7.92 -8.20 -0.94
N PRO A 84 -9.25 -8.04 -1.09
CA PRO A 84 -9.78 -7.01 -1.96
C PRO A 84 -9.45 -5.63 -1.40
N MET A 85 -8.89 -4.75 -2.24
CA MET A 85 -8.58 -3.37 -1.92
C MET A 85 -9.20 -2.46 -2.97
N PHE A 86 -9.85 -1.38 -2.53
CA PHE A 86 -10.65 -0.55 -3.43
C PHE A 86 -9.77 0.12 -4.48
N SER A 87 -10.28 0.25 -5.71
CA SER A 87 -9.54 0.99 -6.74
C SER A 87 -9.56 2.50 -6.44
N LEU A 88 -8.41 3.17 -6.61
CA LEU A 88 -8.29 4.62 -6.52
C LEU A 88 -8.93 5.36 -7.71
N LYS A 89 -9.37 4.64 -8.75
CA LYS A 89 -9.99 5.23 -9.93
C LYS A 89 -11.46 5.54 -9.68
N PHE A 90 -11.90 6.72 -10.14
CA PHE A 90 -13.32 7.07 -10.17
C PHE A 90 -13.95 6.54 -11.46
N LYS A 91 -15.04 5.78 -11.33
CA LYS A 91 -15.86 5.35 -12.49
C LYS A 91 -17.17 6.10 -12.58
N THR A 92 -17.83 6.30 -11.44
CA THR A 92 -19.04 7.11 -11.31
C THR A 92 -18.79 8.19 -10.28
N PHE A 93 -19.33 9.39 -10.45
CA PHE A 93 -19.25 10.46 -9.44
C PHE A 93 -20.32 10.34 -8.33
N LYS A 94 -21.08 9.24 -8.30
CA LYS A 94 -22.10 8.99 -7.26
C LYS A 94 -21.45 8.93 -5.88
N ILE A 95 -21.96 9.73 -4.95
CA ILE A 95 -21.34 9.91 -3.63
C ILE A 95 -21.29 8.61 -2.83
N LYS A 96 -22.38 7.84 -2.80
CA LYS A 96 -22.50 6.61 -1.98
C LYS A 96 -21.49 5.52 -2.34
N GLU A 97 -21.18 5.35 -3.62
CA GLU A 97 -20.26 4.30 -4.11
C GLU A 97 -18.78 4.66 -3.91
N ASN A 98 -18.48 5.94 -3.66
CA ASN A 98 -17.11 6.46 -3.62
C ASN A 98 -16.70 6.99 -2.25
N ILE A 99 -17.48 6.69 -1.20
CA ILE A 99 -17.19 7.16 0.17
C ILE A 99 -15.73 6.86 0.58
N PRO A 100 -15.19 5.64 0.40
CA PRO A 100 -13.79 5.35 0.77
C PRO A 100 -12.78 6.22 0.00
N ARG A 101 -13.06 6.52 -1.27
CA ARG A 101 -12.21 7.35 -2.14
C ARG A 101 -12.24 8.80 -1.69
N TYR A 102 -13.41 9.34 -1.37
CA TYR A 102 -13.54 10.72 -0.88
C TYR A 102 -12.89 10.92 0.49
N ILE A 103 -13.05 9.95 1.40
CA ILE A 103 -12.38 9.98 2.71
C ILE A 103 -10.86 10.00 2.51
N LEU A 104 -10.33 9.11 1.66
CA LEU A 104 -8.90 9.06 1.38
C LEU A 104 -8.40 10.35 0.71
N LEU A 105 -9.15 10.94 -0.22
CA LEU A 105 -8.79 12.20 -0.87
C LEU A 105 -8.76 13.36 0.13
N LEU A 106 -9.79 13.48 0.97
CA LEU A 106 -9.87 14.57 1.96
C LEU A 106 -8.73 14.46 2.99
N LEU A 107 -8.55 13.27 3.58
CA LEU A 107 -7.46 13.01 4.51
C LEU A 107 -6.09 13.18 3.84
N GLY A 108 -5.97 12.70 2.60
CA GLY A 108 -4.75 12.83 1.81
C GLY A 108 -4.41 14.29 1.52
N ALA A 109 -5.37 15.13 1.19
CA ALA A 109 -5.16 16.56 1.00
C ALA A 109 -4.67 17.24 2.29
N ILE A 110 -5.28 16.93 3.43
CA ILE A 110 -4.85 17.45 4.74
C ILE A 110 -3.41 17.00 5.05
N LEU A 111 -3.10 15.72 4.82
CA LEU A 111 -1.76 15.17 5.04
C LEU A 111 -0.72 15.78 4.10
N LEU A 112 -1.05 16.01 2.83
CA LEU A 112 -0.16 16.66 1.86
C LEU A 112 0.17 18.10 2.28
N ILE A 113 -0.80 18.85 2.82
CA ILE A 113 -0.54 20.20 3.34
C ILE A 113 0.41 20.15 4.55
N ALA A 114 0.21 19.19 5.46
CA ALA A 114 1.02 19.07 6.69
C ALA A 114 2.42 18.46 6.47
N PHE A 115 2.55 17.46 5.59
CA PHE A 115 3.74 16.63 5.43
C PHE A 115 4.39 16.70 4.05
N GLN A 116 3.80 17.43 3.08
CA GLN A 116 4.29 17.52 1.71
C GLN A 116 4.54 16.11 1.11
N PHE A 117 5.71 15.86 0.53
CA PHE A 117 6.06 14.55 -0.04
C PHE A 117 6.12 13.42 1.00
N GLY A 118 6.37 13.73 2.27
CA GLY A 118 6.33 12.75 3.36
C GLY A 118 4.92 12.23 3.66
N ALA A 119 3.87 12.82 3.10
CA ALA A 119 2.49 12.38 3.27
C ALA A 119 2.20 11.05 2.55
N PHE A 120 2.86 10.77 1.41
CA PHE A 120 2.50 9.64 0.56
C PHE A 120 2.54 8.28 1.28
N PRO A 121 3.60 7.91 2.04
CA PRO A 121 3.60 6.66 2.79
C PRO A 121 2.46 6.56 3.80
N VAL A 122 2.14 7.66 4.48
CA VAL A 122 1.04 7.72 5.45
C VAL A 122 -0.32 7.55 4.77
N ILE A 123 -0.51 8.18 3.61
CA ILE A 123 -1.73 8.05 2.79
C ILE A 123 -1.92 6.59 2.35
N ILE A 124 -0.85 5.91 1.92
CA ILE A 124 -0.95 4.50 1.51
C ILE A 124 -1.26 3.58 2.71
N LEU A 125 -0.71 3.87 3.90
CA LEU A 125 -1.10 3.14 5.11
C LEU A 125 -2.58 3.34 5.44
N MET A 126 -3.09 4.58 5.35
CA MET A 126 -4.52 4.85 5.52
C MET A 126 -5.38 4.13 4.48
N TYR A 127 -4.95 4.10 3.22
CA TYR A 127 -5.62 3.35 2.16
C TYR A 127 -5.73 1.85 2.49
N ILE A 128 -4.66 1.23 2.98
CA ILE A 128 -4.65 -0.17 3.41
C ILE A 128 -5.61 -0.38 4.59
N LEU A 129 -5.55 0.49 5.60
CA LEU A 129 -6.43 0.42 6.77
C LEU A 129 -7.91 0.55 6.40
N ILE A 130 -8.27 1.54 5.57
CA ILE A 130 -9.66 1.73 5.10
C ILE A 130 -10.13 0.49 4.32
N SER A 131 -9.28 -0.07 3.46
CA SER A 131 -9.61 -1.29 2.70
C SER A 131 -9.87 -2.49 3.62
N LEU A 132 -9.02 -2.68 4.64
CA LEU A 132 -9.16 -3.75 5.62
C LEU A 132 -10.40 -3.56 6.50
N SER A 133 -10.65 -2.35 7.00
CA SER A 133 -11.85 -2.03 7.78
C SER A 133 -13.12 -2.26 6.98
N HIS A 134 -13.15 -1.83 5.72
CA HIS A 134 -14.28 -2.08 4.82
C HIS A 134 -14.53 -3.59 4.65
N LEU A 135 -13.47 -4.36 4.39
CA LEU A 135 -13.55 -5.82 4.29
C LEU A 135 -14.09 -6.46 5.57
N LEU A 136 -13.62 -6.03 6.74
CA LEU A 136 -14.08 -6.54 8.04
C LEU A 136 -15.56 -6.25 8.27
N VAL A 137 -16.01 -5.01 8.00
CA VAL A 137 -17.42 -4.62 8.15
C VAL A 137 -18.31 -5.40 7.20
N THR A 138 -17.91 -5.54 5.93
CA THR A 138 -18.68 -6.33 4.96
C THR A 138 -18.76 -7.79 5.41
N LYS A 139 -17.63 -8.42 5.79
CA LYS A 139 -17.61 -9.82 6.20
C LYS A 139 -18.39 -10.07 7.49
N LEU A 140 -18.35 -9.14 8.45
CA LEU A 140 -19.08 -9.22 9.70
C LEU A 140 -20.60 -9.11 9.51
N HIS A 141 -21.06 -8.36 8.49
CA HIS A 141 -22.49 -8.26 8.18
C HIS A 141 -23.10 -9.54 7.57
N TRP A 142 -22.28 -10.52 7.20
CA TRP A 142 -22.70 -11.82 6.63
C TRP A 142 -22.46 -13.02 7.57
N LEU A 143 -22.15 -12.75 8.85
CA LEU A 143 -22.10 -13.74 9.95
C LEU A 143 -23.32 -13.56 10.85
#